data_AF-A0A971K860-F1
#
_entry.id   AF-A0A971K860-F1
#
_cell.length_a   1.000
_cell.length_b   1.000
_cell.length_c   1.000
_cell.angle_alpha   90.00
_cell.angle_beta   90.00
_cell.angle_gamma   90.00
#
_symmetry.space_group_name_H-M   'P 1'
#
loop_
_entity.id
_entity.type
_entity.pdbx_description
1 polymer ?
#
loop_
_entity_poly.entity_id
_entity_poly.type
_entity_poly.pdbx_seq_one_letter_code
_entity_poly.pdbx_strand_id
1 'polypeptide(L)'
;METAKSYAKKRENGRSASSPAQAKGEEFTYEIKEHIGVLRTSSGGWTKELNVVSWNGNPEKYDLREWSEDHKKMSRGITLTPWEAKTLFDWFSERDMTVGIPDEA
;
A
#
# COMPACT_ATOMS: atom_id res chain seq x y z
N MET A 1 9.00 -52.26 5.41
CA MET A 1 7.59 -52.50 5.78
C MET A 1 7.40 -52.05 7.21
N GLU A 2 6.33 -51.27 7.44
CA GLU A 2 5.81 -50.79 8.74
C GLU A 2 6.74 -49.85 9.53
N THR A 3 6.28 -48.70 10.05
CA THR A 3 5.02 -48.45 10.75
C THR A 3 4.54 -47.01 10.54
N ALA A 4 3.29 -46.85 10.11
CA ALA A 4 2.56 -45.60 10.19
C ALA A 4 2.01 -45.44 11.61
N LYS A 5 2.41 -44.38 12.32
CA LYS A 5 1.71 -43.91 13.52
C LYS A 5 0.85 -42.72 13.13
N SER A 6 -0.44 -42.97 13.22
CA SER A 6 -1.54 -42.02 13.14
C SER A 6 -1.38 -40.87 14.12
N TYR A 7 -1.66 -39.65 13.65
CA TYR A 7 -2.12 -38.58 14.53
C TYR A 7 -3.26 -37.83 13.85
N ALA A 8 -4.47 -38.06 14.36
CA ALA A 8 -5.61 -37.22 14.10
C ALA A 8 -5.38 -35.86 14.76
N LYS A 9 -5.10 -34.81 13.96
CA LYS A 9 -5.15 -33.43 14.43
C LYS A 9 -6.53 -32.87 14.08
N LYS A 10 -7.25 -32.47 15.13
CA LYS A 10 -8.58 -31.84 15.10
C LYS A 10 -8.65 -30.79 14.00
N ARG A 11 -9.75 -30.82 13.25
CA ARG A 11 -10.17 -29.69 12.40
C ARG A 11 -10.50 -28.53 13.33
N GLU A 12 -9.55 -27.61 13.52
CA GLU A 12 -9.90 -26.26 13.91
C GLU A 12 -10.52 -25.59 12.70
N ASN A 13 -11.82 -25.37 12.79
CA ASN A 13 -12.58 -24.56 11.86
C ASN A 13 -12.16 -23.10 12.11
N GLY A 14 -10.96 -22.75 11.67
CA GLY A 14 -10.50 -21.38 11.59
C GLY A 14 -11.30 -20.67 10.51
N ARG A 15 -12.53 -20.27 10.85
CA ARG A 15 -13.16 -19.13 10.19
C ARG A 15 -12.13 -18.02 10.28
N SER A 16 -11.48 -17.70 9.17
CA SER A 16 -10.93 -16.37 9.01
C SER A 16 -12.04 -15.44 9.47
N ALA A 17 -11.75 -14.63 10.48
CA ALA A 17 -12.65 -13.55 10.84
C ALA A 17 -12.77 -12.70 9.58
N SER A 18 -13.82 -12.94 8.80
CA SER A 18 -14.23 -12.06 7.74
C SER A 18 -14.38 -10.71 8.41
N SER A 19 -13.52 -9.77 8.02
CA SER A 19 -13.60 -8.39 8.47
C SER A 19 -15.08 -7.96 8.44
N PRO A 20 -15.63 -7.39 9.52
CA PRO A 20 -17.03 -7.01 9.54
C PRO A 20 -17.34 -6.17 8.31
N ALA A 21 -18.42 -6.51 7.60
CA ALA A 21 -18.93 -5.67 6.54
C ALA A 21 -19.06 -4.23 7.06
N GLN A 22 -18.42 -3.28 6.37
CA GLN A 22 -18.35 -1.88 6.79
C GLN A 22 -19.75 -1.34 7.13
N ALA A 23 -19.94 -0.96 8.39
CA ALA A 23 -21.12 -0.25 8.82
C ALA A 23 -21.16 1.12 8.12
N LYS A 24 -22.31 1.46 7.53
CA LYS A 24 -22.56 2.80 6.97
C LYS A 24 -22.39 3.86 8.06
N GLY A 25 -21.33 4.66 8.01
CA GLY A 25 -21.21 5.89 8.80
C GLY A 25 -19.87 6.16 9.45
N GLU A 26 -18.85 5.31 9.31
CA GLU A 26 -17.53 5.66 9.84
C GLU A 26 -16.88 6.76 8.98
N GLU A 27 -16.47 7.84 9.64
CA GLU A 27 -15.73 8.95 9.03
C GLU A 27 -14.40 8.40 8.50
N PHE A 28 -14.16 8.58 7.21
CA PHE A 28 -12.91 8.17 6.59
C PHE A 28 -11.79 9.07 7.11
N THR A 29 -10.84 8.47 7.82
CA THR A 29 -9.70 9.18 8.41
C THR A 29 -8.39 8.64 7.85
N TYR A 30 -7.38 9.49 7.83
CA TYR A 30 -6.03 9.10 7.43
C TYR A 30 -5.01 9.97 8.14
N GLU A 31 -3.82 9.42 8.30
CA GLU A 31 -2.67 10.12 8.85
C GLU A 31 -1.45 9.82 7.99
N ILE A 32 -0.84 10.85 7.41
CA ILE A 32 0.45 10.74 6.72
C ILE A 32 1.52 10.65 7.81
N LYS A 33 2.06 9.46 8.01
CA LYS A 33 3.10 9.17 9.00
C LYS A 33 4.47 9.64 8.53
N GLU A 34 4.73 9.51 7.24
CA GLU A 34 5.97 9.91 6.60
C GLU A 34 5.71 10.35 5.17
N HIS A 35 6.37 11.43 4.76
CA HIS A 35 6.41 11.86 3.36
C HIS A 35 7.75 11.45 2.74
N ILE A 36 7.72 10.52 1.78
CA ILE A 36 8.95 9.96 1.18
C ILE A 36 9.43 10.84 0.02
N GLY A 37 8.52 11.28 -0.85
CA GLY A 37 8.90 12.15 -1.96
C GLY A 37 7.79 12.43 -2.97
N VAL A 38 8.03 13.46 -3.78
CA VAL A 38 7.15 13.89 -4.88
C VAL A 38 7.69 13.32 -6.19
N LEU A 39 6.85 12.59 -6.93
CA LEU A 39 7.17 12.11 -8.27
C LEU A 39 6.91 13.17 -9.35
N ARG A 40 5.86 13.99 -9.18
CA ARG A 40 5.49 15.03 -10.14
C ARG A 40 4.60 16.07 -9.48
N THR A 41 4.80 17.33 -9.84
CA THR A 41 3.89 18.43 -9.54
C THR A 41 3.10 18.80 -10.79
N SER A 42 1.80 18.96 -10.66
CA SER A 42 0.92 19.47 -11.71
C SER A 42 0.90 21.00 -11.71
N SER A 43 0.53 21.63 -12.82
CA SER A 43 0.36 23.08 -12.91
C SER A 43 -0.73 23.63 -11.97
N GLY A 44 -1.63 22.77 -11.48
CA GLY A 44 -2.69 23.12 -10.54
C GLY A 44 -2.31 22.96 -9.07
N GLY A 45 -1.04 22.75 -8.75
CA GLY A 45 -0.55 22.60 -7.37
C GLY A 45 -0.78 21.21 -6.75
N TRP A 46 -1.37 20.27 -7.50
CA TRP A 46 -1.47 18.88 -7.05
C TRP A 46 -0.16 18.15 -7.24
N THR A 47 0.22 17.35 -6.26
CA THR A 47 1.49 16.61 -6.22
C THR A 47 1.21 15.11 -6.19
N LYS A 48 1.85 14.36 -7.09
CA LYS A 48 1.89 12.89 -7.01
C LYS A 48 3.01 12.50 -6.07
N GLU A 49 2.68 11.84 -4.97
CA GLU A 49 3.58 11.58 -3.86
C GLU A 49 3.61 10.10 -3.50
N LEU A 50 4.75 9.66 -2.98
CA LEU A 50 4.88 8.43 -2.22
C LEU A 50 4.94 8.80 -0.72
N ASN A 51 4.01 8.26 0.06
CA ASN A 51 3.88 8.50 1.49
C ASN A 51 3.75 7.17 2.27
N VAL A 52 4.01 7.20 3.57
CA VAL A 52 3.58 6.18 4.52
C VAL A 52 2.30 6.68 5.19
N VAL A 53 1.19 5.97 5.03
CA VAL A 53 -0.14 6.41 5.48
C VAL A 53 -0.81 5.34 6.32
N SER A 54 -1.37 5.75 7.47
CA SER A 54 -2.34 4.96 8.23
C SER A 54 -3.75 5.35 7.81
N TRP A 55 -4.53 4.39 7.30
CA TRP A 55 -5.91 4.60 6.88
C TRP A 55 -6.88 4.09 7.93
N ASN A 56 -7.77 4.93 8.43
CA ASN A 56 -8.75 4.59 9.47
C ASN A 56 -8.13 3.91 10.70
N GLY A 57 -6.95 4.39 11.13
CA GLY A 57 -6.21 3.83 12.26
C GLY A 57 -5.60 2.43 12.03
N ASN A 58 -5.65 1.89 10.81
CA ASN A 58 -5.03 0.62 10.47
C ASN A 58 -3.50 0.73 10.39
N PRO A 59 -2.77 -0.41 10.40
CA PRO A 59 -1.32 -0.42 10.21
C PRO A 59 -0.90 0.38 8.98
N GLU A 60 0.21 1.09 9.14
CA GLU A 60 0.77 1.96 8.12
C GLU A 60 1.20 1.20 6.86
N LYS A 61 1.01 1.85 5.72
CA LYS A 61 1.27 1.28 4.40
C LYS A 61 1.90 2.32 3.50
N TYR A 62 2.60 1.86 2.47
CA TYR A 62 3.05 2.74 1.41
C TYR A 62 1.86 3.15 0.56
N ASP A 63 1.82 4.40 0.16
CA ASP A 63 0.71 4.93 -0.60
C ASP A 63 1.21 5.87 -1.69
N LEU A 64 0.77 5.59 -2.92
CA LEU A 64 1.11 6.38 -4.09
C LEU A 64 -0.15 6.99 -4.68
N ARG A 65 -0.31 8.31 -4.54
CA ARG A 65 -1.48 9.06 -5.07
C ARG A 65 -1.18 10.53 -5.32
N GLU A 66 -2.11 11.23 -5.97
CA GLU A 66 -2.06 12.70 -6.06
C GLU A 66 -2.80 13.34 -4.88
N TRP A 67 -2.17 14.34 -4.27
CA TRP A 67 -2.69 15.14 -3.15
C TRP A 67 -2.86 16.61 -3.56
N SER A 68 -3.81 17.31 -2.94
CA SER A 68 -3.82 18.77 -2.97
C SER A 68 -2.66 19.32 -2.16
N GLU A 69 -2.27 20.57 -2.42
CA GLU A 69 -1.16 21.25 -1.75
C GLU A 69 -1.29 21.28 -0.21
N ASP A 70 -2.52 21.27 0.31
CA ASP A 70 -2.82 21.23 1.75
C ASP A 70 -3.13 19.82 2.29
N HIS A 71 -2.92 18.79 1.47
CA HIS A 71 -3.23 17.37 1.70
C HIS A 71 -4.68 17.05 2.08
N LYS A 72 -5.62 17.99 2.04
CA LYS A 72 -7.03 17.74 2.45
C LYS A 72 -7.83 16.97 1.41
N LYS A 73 -7.43 17.04 0.15
CA LYS A 73 -8.05 16.30 -0.96
C LYS A 73 -7.02 15.39 -1.59
N MET A 74 -7.51 14.29 -2.14
CA MET A 74 -6.69 13.28 -2.77
C MET A 74 -7.42 12.64 -3.95
N SER A 75 -6.66 12.23 -4.96
CA SER A 75 -7.18 11.46 -6.08
C SER A 75 -7.34 9.99 -5.70
N ARG A 76 -7.85 9.20 -6.65
CA ARG A 76 -7.66 7.75 -6.60
C ARG A 76 -6.16 7.43 -6.69
N GLY A 77 -5.70 6.46 -5.91
CA GLY A 77 -4.32 6.00 -5.89
C GLY A 77 -4.21 4.52 -5.55
N ILE A 78 -3.01 4.08 -5.19
CA ILE A 78 -2.72 2.72 -4.78
C ILE A 78 -2.07 2.71 -3.40
N THR A 79 -2.56 1.81 -2.54
CA THR A 79 -1.96 1.53 -1.24
C THR A 79 -1.33 0.15 -1.30
N LEU A 80 -0.07 0.06 -0.87
CA LEU A 80 0.78 -1.11 -0.95
C LEU A 80 1.19 -1.52 0.46
N THR A 81 1.03 -2.80 0.77
CA THR A 81 1.68 -3.40 1.93
C THR A 81 3.22 -3.31 1.78
N PRO A 82 3.98 -3.40 2.89
CA PRO A 82 5.44 -3.38 2.83
C PRO A 82 6.04 -4.44 1.88
N TRP A 83 5.43 -5.63 1.80
CA TRP A 83 5.86 -6.70 0.89
C TRP A 83 5.60 -6.35 -0.58
N GLU A 84 4.43 -5.77 -0.91
CA GLU A 84 4.13 -5.33 -2.28
C GLU A 84 5.10 -4.23 -2.73
N ALA A 85 5.35 -3.25 -1.87
CA ALA A 85 6.29 -2.17 -2.14
C ALA A 85 7.72 -2.69 -2.37
N LYS A 86 8.20 -3.60 -1.52
CA LYS A 86 9.52 -4.24 -1.68
C LYS A 86 9.61 -5.03 -2.98
N THR A 87 8.58 -5.80 -3.32
CA THR A 87 8.56 -6.61 -4.54
C THR A 87 8.59 -5.71 -5.79
N LEU A 88 7.84 -4.62 -5.80
CA LEU A 88 7.88 -3.64 -6.89
C LEU A 88 9.26 -2.98 -7.01
N PHE A 89 9.86 -2.59 -5.88
CA PHE A 89 11.21 -2.02 -5.87
C PHE A 89 12.25 -2.97 -6.47
N ASP A 90 12.19 -4.27 -6.15
CA ASP A 90 13.10 -5.27 -6.72
C ASP A 90 12.94 -5.38 -8.24
N TRP A 91 11.70 -5.48 -8.73
CA TRP A 91 11.43 -5.53 -10.17
C TRP A 91 11.87 -4.28 -10.92
N PHE A 92 11.76 -3.10 -10.32
CA PHE A 92 12.26 -1.88 -10.95
C PHE A 92 13.79 -1.82 -10.93
N SER A 93 14.43 -2.26 -9.84
CA SER A 93 15.89 -2.23 -9.69
C SER A 93 16.61 -3.18 -10.64
N GLU A 94 15.96 -4.27 -11.04
CA GLU A 94 16.49 -5.25 -12.00
C GLU A 94 16.32 -4.82 -13.47
N ARG A 95 15.59 -3.73 -13.73
CA ARG A 95 15.33 -3.22 -15.09
C ARG A 95 16.20 -2.01 -15.38
N ASP A 96 16.63 -1.88 -16.63
CA ASP A 96 17.17 -0.61 -17.09
C ASP A 96 16.03 0.41 -17.22
N MET A 97 15.92 1.24 -16.19
CA MET A 97 14.90 2.29 -16.07
C MET A 97 15.31 3.59 -16.76
N THR A 98 16.48 3.65 -17.41
CA THR A 98 16.99 4.87 -18.07
C THR A 98 16.58 4.96 -19.54
N VAL A 99 16.06 3.87 -20.13
CA VAL A 99 15.66 3.83 -21.53
C VAL A 99 14.47 4.78 -21.78
N GLY A 100 14.75 5.88 -22.48
CA GLY A 100 13.72 6.86 -22.90
C GLY A 100 13.37 7.92 -21.87
N ILE A 101 14.10 7.99 -20.75
CA ILE A 101 14.06 9.16 -19.85
C ILE A 101 15.06 10.18 -20.41
N PRO A 102 14.65 11.42 -20.77
CA PRO A 102 15.58 12.45 -21.19
C PRO A 102 16.58 12.76 -20.06
N ASP A 103 17.84 13.02 -20.40
CA ASP A 103 18.92 13.32 -19.43
C ASP A 103 18.64 14.54 -18.52
N GLU A 104 17.57 15.31 -18.80
CA GLU A 104 17.22 16.56 -18.11
C GLU A 104 15.89 16.52 -17.33
N ALA A 105 15.32 15.33 -17.07
CA ALA A 105 14.05 15.17 -16.33
C ALA A 105 14.21 15.32 -14.80
#